data_AF-A0A954GRR8-F1
#
_entry.id   AF-A0A954GRR8-F1
#
_cell.length_a   1.000
_cell.length_b   1.000
_cell.length_c   1.000
_cell.angle_alpha   90.00
_cell.angle_beta   90.00
_cell.angle_gamma   90.00
#
_symmetry.space_group_name_H-M   'P 1'
#
loop_
_entity.id
_entity.type
_entity.pdbx_description
1 polymer ?
#
loop_
_entity_poly.entity_id
_entity_poly.type
_entity_poly.pdbx_seq_one_letter_code
_entity_poly.pdbx_strand_id
1 'polypeptide(L)'
;MRDAIPVFCLLFVFSTSLTSQAAEAEETSLAAKASQILQQRCYRCHGGAAKQAGIDVLSRKNLTQERGDIGARFALVVPGDTNSSQLLDSVAGGADSYMPQNGSPEAKAMTEEEKELLVKWVAAGAEFPRTETREFLTETAALAAMRQHLLDAKADDRRDIRFLTFTHWHNNPSISELDLRLARAALAKAINSLTHNREIILPTPLDGTNDAVFVINLRELGWDRNQLWEAILGQYPYALKYDFVKDEELKQTWKDVVQFSGADMPLLRADWFVVTATQPPLYHRFLDIPDTLAELEQQLRLDIQQNFLDGEVQRSGFAKSGVSKQNRLLERHTSPATPYFWISYDFLPQRAKGDLSRFPLGPPFADNPFLNQSFEHDGGEIIWSLPNGMQAYMLVNAKGNRIDEGPIDVVFDRSAVLGTPKIINGISCMYCHRDGMIT
;
A
#
# COMPACT_ATOMS: atom_id res chain seq x y z
N MET A 1 17.80 79.40 -48.39
CA MET A 1 16.89 79.60 -47.24
C MET A 1 15.74 78.62 -47.46
N ARG A 2 15.83 77.45 -46.84
CA ARG A 2 15.16 77.02 -45.58
C ARG A 2 13.87 76.26 -45.93
N ASP A 3 13.99 74.94 -46.08
CA ASP A 3 12.87 74.00 -46.01
C ASP A 3 13.14 72.97 -44.91
N ALA A 4 12.12 72.74 -44.09
CA ALA A 4 12.15 71.97 -42.85
C ALA A 4 11.98 70.47 -43.11
N ILE A 5 12.70 69.64 -42.35
CA ILE A 5 12.56 68.18 -42.33
C ILE A 5 11.82 67.78 -41.04
N PRO A 6 10.76 66.96 -41.07
CA PRO A 6 10.11 66.47 -39.86
C PRO A 6 10.85 65.26 -39.28
N VAL A 7 11.00 65.26 -37.96
CA VAL A 7 11.51 64.14 -37.15
C VAL A 7 10.36 63.16 -36.91
N PHE A 8 10.53 61.89 -37.30
CA PHE A 8 9.58 60.80 -37.03
C PHE A 8 10.11 59.98 -35.85
N CYS A 9 9.48 60.09 -34.68
CA CYS A 9 9.76 59.25 -33.51
C CYS A 9 9.12 57.87 -33.71
N LEU A 10 9.95 56.84 -33.86
CA LEU A 10 9.54 55.43 -33.76
C LEU A 10 9.54 55.02 -32.28
N LEU A 11 8.35 54.93 -31.69
CA LEU A 11 8.12 54.30 -30.38
C LEU A 11 8.09 52.77 -30.56
N PHE A 12 9.13 52.09 -30.08
CA PHE A 12 9.13 50.63 -29.92
C PHE A 12 8.29 50.27 -28.69
N VAL A 13 7.12 49.66 -28.89
CA VAL A 13 6.31 49.05 -27.82
C VAL A 13 6.90 47.67 -27.51
N PHE A 14 7.87 47.62 -26.61
CA PHE A 14 8.18 46.42 -25.83
C PHE A 14 7.34 46.50 -24.55
N SER A 15 6.38 45.58 -24.33
CA SER A 15 5.96 45.08 -23.01
C SER A 15 4.57 44.43 -23.04
N THR A 16 4.50 43.11 -23.28
CA THR A 16 3.35 42.28 -22.83
C THR A 16 3.74 40.84 -22.43
N SER A 17 4.99 40.40 -22.62
CA SER A 17 5.36 39.00 -22.35
C SER A 17 5.71 38.67 -20.89
N LEU A 18 6.07 39.65 -20.04
CA LEU A 18 6.48 39.37 -18.65
C LEU A 18 5.31 39.11 -17.69
N THR A 19 4.14 39.70 -17.91
CA THR A 19 2.97 39.55 -17.02
C THR A 19 2.33 38.17 -17.12
N SER A 20 2.31 37.56 -18.31
CA SER A 20 1.74 36.22 -18.52
C SER A 20 2.54 35.14 -17.80
N GLN A 21 3.88 35.24 -17.81
CA GLN A 21 4.75 34.21 -17.26
C GLN A 21 4.81 34.24 -15.72
N ALA A 22 4.69 35.43 -15.13
CA ALA A 22 4.60 35.58 -13.68
C ALA A 22 3.25 35.08 -13.13
N ALA A 23 2.14 35.40 -13.81
CA ALA A 23 0.81 34.90 -13.44
C ALA A 23 0.72 33.38 -13.58
N GLU A 24 1.23 32.80 -14.68
CA GLU A 24 1.25 31.34 -14.88
C GLU A 24 2.17 30.63 -13.86
N ALA A 25 3.31 31.22 -13.50
CA ALA A 25 4.19 30.69 -12.46
C ALA A 25 3.57 30.79 -11.05
N GLU A 26 2.86 31.87 -10.75
CA GLU A 26 2.16 32.08 -9.49
C GLU A 26 0.96 31.13 -9.36
N GLU A 27 0.14 30.97 -10.41
CA GLU A 27 -0.95 29.99 -10.51
C GLU A 27 -0.44 28.56 -10.40
N THR A 28 0.65 28.22 -11.09
CA THR A 28 1.31 26.90 -10.97
C THR A 28 1.80 26.66 -9.54
N SER A 29 2.34 27.69 -8.88
CA SER A 29 2.76 27.60 -7.47
C SER A 29 1.58 27.43 -6.52
N LEU A 30 0.43 28.06 -6.80
CA LEU A 30 -0.78 27.98 -5.99
C LEU A 30 -1.43 26.60 -6.13
N ALA A 31 -1.58 26.11 -7.36
CA ALA A 31 -2.06 24.77 -7.67
C ALA A 31 -1.19 23.69 -7.00
N ALA A 32 0.14 23.84 -7.04
CA ALA A 32 1.07 22.91 -6.40
C ALA A 32 0.94 22.91 -4.87
N LYS A 33 0.89 24.09 -4.25
CA LYS A 33 0.70 24.21 -2.79
C LYS A 33 -0.65 23.66 -2.34
N ALA A 34 -1.74 23.96 -3.06
CA ALA A 34 -3.06 23.45 -2.73
C ALA A 34 -3.13 21.92 -2.87
N SER A 35 -2.59 21.38 -3.96
CA SER A 35 -2.48 19.93 -4.17
C SER A 35 -1.67 19.25 -3.07
N GLN A 36 -0.57 19.88 -2.61
CA GLN A 36 0.23 19.38 -1.48
C GLN A 36 -0.56 19.38 -0.16
N ILE A 37 -1.38 20.40 0.11
CA ILE A 37 -2.26 20.42 1.30
C ILE A 37 -3.28 19.28 1.21
N LEU A 38 -3.97 19.12 0.08
CA LEU A 38 -4.94 18.04 -0.12
C LEU A 38 -4.28 16.66 0.04
N GLN A 39 -3.04 16.52 -0.43
CA GLN A 39 -2.23 15.32 -0.28
C GLN A 39 -1.88 15.04 1.19
N GLN A 40 -1.44 16.04 1.95
CA GLN A 40 -0.99 15.85 3.33
C GLN A 40 -2.15 15.71 4.31
N ARG A 41 -3.27 16.39 4.07
CA ARG A 41 -4.38 16.52 5.02
C ARG A 41 -5.59 15.66 4.68
N CYS A 42 -5.78 15.28 3.42
CA CYS A 42 -7.03 14.67 2.96
C CYS A 42 -6.84 13.32 2.25
N TYR A 43 -5.73 13.13 1.52
CA TYR A 43 -5.53 11.99 0.62
C TYR A 43 -5.53 10.62 1.32
N ARG A 44 -5.09 10.53 2.58
CA ARG A 44 -5.08 9.26 3.33
C ARG A 44 -6.45 8.59 3.38
N CYS A 45 -7.53 9.37 3.51
CA CYS A 45 -8.90 8.86 3.59
C CYS A 45 -9.66 9.03 2.26
N HIS A 46 -9.39 10.10 1.53
CA HIS A 46 -10.12 10.47 0.31
C HIS A 46 -9.25 10.40 -0.95
N GLY A 47 -8.32 9.45 -1.02
CA GLY A 47 -7.42 9.26 -2.15
C GLY A 47 -7.05 7.79 -2.34
N GLY A 48 -6.32 7.49 -3.42
CA GLY A 48 -5.83 6.13 -3.72
C GLY A 48 -6.94 5.08 -3.73
N ALA A 49 -6.77 4.02 -2.95
CA ALA A 49 -7.78 2.95 -2.80
C ALA A 49 -8.86 3.25 -1.74
N ALA A 50 -8.61 4.16 -0.79
CA ALA A 50 -9.52 4.40 0.32
C ALA A 50 -10.81 5.10 -0.13
N LYS A 51 -10.67 6.16 -0.93
CA LYS A 51 -11.77 6.91 -1.60
C LYS A 51 -13.06 7.01 -0.78
N GLN A 52 -12.95 7.35 0.51
CA GLN A 52 -14.11 7.40 1.40
C GLN A 52 -15.16 8.37 0.84
N ALA A 53 -16.44 7.97 0.92
CA ALA A 53 -17.57 8.66 0.30
C ALA A 53 -17.45 8.86 -1.23
N GLY A 54 -16.64 8.04 -1.91
CA GLY A 54 -16.38 8.17 -3.35
C GLY A 54 -15.62 9.45 -3.72
N ILE A 55 -14.83 9.98 -2.78
CA ILE A 55 -14.05 11.20 -2.95
C ILE A 55 -12.60 10.85 -3.31
N ASP A 56 -12.08 11.50 -4.34
CA ASP A 56 -10.68 11.48 -4.75
C ASP A 56 -10.16 12.92 -4.78
N VAL A 57 -9.52 13.35 -3.69
CA VAL A 57 -9.09 14.75 -3.46
C VAL A 57 -7.98 15.21 -4.38
N LEU A 58 -7.32 14.30 -5.10
CA LEU A 58 -6.34 14.66 -6.12
C LEU A 58 -6.91 14.58 -7.55
N SER A 59 -8.20 14.31 -7.69
CA SER A 59 -8.89 14.32 -8.98
C SER A 59 -9.78 15.56 -9.08
N ARG A 60 -9.36 16.55 -9.87
CA ARG A 60 -10.19 17.74 -10.16
C ARG A 60 -11.58 17.35 -10.62
N LYS A 61 -11.68 16.37 -11.54
CA LYS A 61 -12.97 15.86 -12.02
C LYS A 61 -13.84 15.34 -10.89
N ASN A 62 -13.29 14.58 -9.95
CA ASN A 62 -14.05 14.04 -8.82
C ASN A 62 -14.48 15.12 -7.82
N LEU A 63 -13.67 16.18 -7.66
CA LEU A 63 -13.99 17.33 -6.81
C LEU A 63 -15.06 18.23 -7.43
N THR A 64 -15.01 18.45 -8.74
CA THR A 64 -15.93 19.35 -9.45
C THR A 64 -17.19 18.66 -9.98
N GLN A 65 -17.30 17.33 -9.86
CA GLN A 65 -18.50 16.63 -10.27
C GLN A 65 -19.68 17.01 -9.37
N GLU A 66 -20.85 17.14 -10.00
CA GLU A 66 -22.12 17.36 -9.30
C GLU A 66 -22.54 16.08 -8.56
N ARG A 67 -23.02 16.22 -7.33
CA ARG A 67 -23.41 15.17 -6.39
C ARG A 67 -24.77 15.51 -5.76
N GLY A 68 -25.43 14.51 -5.17
CA GLY A 68 -26.70 14.68 -4.46
C GLY A 68 -27.94 14.46 -5.35
N ASP A 69 -29.10 14.40 -4.70
CA ASP A 69 -30.38 14.16 -5.37
C ASP A 69 -30.89 15.40 -6.11
N ILE A 70 -31.87 15.20 -6.99
CA ILE A 70 -32.55 16.27 -7.73
C ILE A 70 -33.16 17.25 -6.71
N GLY A 71 -32.58 18.45 -6.59
CA GLY A 71 -33.01 19.51 -5.67
C GLY A 71 -32.03 19.81 -4.52
N ALA A 72 -31.03 18.96 -4.29
CA ALA A 72 -29.99 19.14 -3.27
C ALA A 72 -28.59 18.90 -3.88
N ARG A 73 -28.38 19.40 -5.10
CA ARG A 73 -27.15 19.17 -5.83
C ARG A 73 -26.02 20.06 -5.33
N PHE A 74 -24.83 19.50 -5.24
CA PHE A 74 -23.63 20.19 -4.79
C PHE A 74 -22.38 19.65 -5.51
N ALA A 75 -21.30 20.42 -5.50
CA ALA A 75 -19.97 19.94 -5.82
C ALA A 75 -19.07 20.13 -4.58
N LEU A 76 -18.02 19.32 -4.47
CA LEU A 76 -17.05 19.52 -3.39
C LEU A 76 -16.25 20.80 -3.65
N VAL A 77 -15.92 21.05 -4.91
CA VAL A 77 -15.29 22.28 -5.36
C VAL A 77 -16.05 22.83 -6.57
N VAL A 78 -16.48 24.08 -6.47
CA VAL A 78 -17.01 24.88 -7.58
C VAL A 78 -15.91 25.87 -8.00
N PRO A 79 -15.22 25.65 -9.13
CA PRO A 79 -14.16 26.53 -9.61
C PRO A 79 -14.61 28.00 -9.66
N GLY A 80 -13.89 28.88 -8.97
CA GLY A 80 -14.19 30.32 -8.91
C GLY A 80 -15.26 30.73 -7.90
N ASP A 81 -15.95 29.79 -7.24
CA ASP A 81 -16.98 30.08 -6.25
C ASP A 81 -16.65 29.40 -4.91
N THR A 82 -16.11 30.20 -3.98
CA THR A 82 -15.74 29.75 -2.64
C THR A 82 -16.96 29.46 -1.76
N ASN A 83 -18.10 30.12 -2.00
CA ASN A 83 -19.29 29.99 -1.14
C ASN A 83 -20.10 28.75 -1.46
N SER A 84 -20.05 28.29 -2.72
CA SER A 84 -20.74 27.07 -3.16
C SER A 84 -19.86 25.81 -3.06
N SER A 85 -18.64 25.93 -2.53
CA SER A 85 -17.65 24.84 -2.46
C SER A 85 -17.66 24.16 -1.09
N GLN A 86 -18.31 22.99 -0.97
CA GLN A 86 -18.42 22.25 0.30
C GLN A 86 -17.08 21.84 0.92
N LEU A 87 -16.02 21.70 0.12
CA LEU A 87 -14.67 21.42 0.63
C LEU A 87 -14.22 22.52 1.59
N LEU A 88 -14.51 23.79 1.29
CA LEU A 88 -14.15 24.92 2.16
C LEU A 88 -15.00 24.94 3.44
N ASP A 89 -16.29 24.62 3.35
CA ASP A 89 -17.17 24.49 4.53
C ASP A 89 -16.67 23.41 5.49
N SER A 90 -16.25 22.26 4.93
CA SER A 90 -15.71 21.14 5.71
C SER A 90 -14.41 21.53 6.43
N VAL A 91 -13.56 22.29 5.75
CA VAL A 91 -12.22 22.74 6.19
C VAL A 91 -12.29 23.90 7.20
N ALA A 92 -13.30 24.76 7.10
CA ALA A 92 -13.48 25.91 8.01
C ALA A 92 -13.69 25.46 9.47
N GLY A 93 -14.36 24.33 9.68
CA GLY A 93 -14.53 23.71 10.99
C GLY A 93 -15.55 24.42 11.89
N GLY A 94 -16.07 23.66 12.86
CA GLY A 94 -17.04 24.04 13.89
C GLY A 94 -17.22 22.87 14.86
N ALA A 95 -17.87 23.07 16.01
CA ALA A 95 -18.03 22.03 17.03
C ALA A 95 -18.70 20.73 16.50
N ASP A 96 -19.42 20.84 15.38
CA ASP A 96 -20.16 19.76 14.73
C ASP A 96 -19.54 19.29 13.39
N SER A 97 -18.34 19.77 12.99
CA SER A 97 -17.74 19.33 11.73
C SER A 97 -17.30 17.87 11.80
N TYR A 98 -17.81 17.06 10.88
CA TYR A 98 -17.54 15.61 10.83
C TYR A 98 -16.23 15.27 10.11
N MET A 99 -15.63 16.24 9.41
CA MET A 99 -14.44 16.07 8.60
C MET A 99 -13.46 17.25 8.76
N PRO A 100 -12.14 16.98 8.90
CA PRO A 100 -11.53 15.67 9.16
C PRO A 100 -11.98 15.09 10.52
N GLN A 101 -12.02 13.75 10.65
CA GLN A 101 -12.56 13.08 11.85
C GLN A 101 -11.95 13.64 13.15
N ASN A 102 -12.80 13.98 14.11
CA ASN A 102 -12.39 14.52 15.41
C ASN A 102 -11.34 13.61 16.08
N GLY A 103 -10.21 14.21 16.45
CA GLY A 103 -9.08 13.50 17.05
C GLY A 103 -8.04 12.95 16.08
N SER A 104 -8.27 13.00 14.76
CA SER A 104 -7.27 12.65 13.75
C SER A 104 -6.09 13.64 13.76
N PRO A 105 -4.86 13.19 13.43
CA PRO A 105 -3.72 14.08 13.26
C PRO A 105 -4.00 15.21 12.26
N GLU A 106 -4.75 14.91 11.19
CA GLU A 106 -5.13 15.88 10.16
C GLU A 106 -6.08 16.95 10.70
N ALA A 107 -7.01 16.58 11.58
CA ALA A 107 -7.90 17.54 12.26
C ALA A 107 -7.16 18.47 13.22
N LYS A 108 -6.10 17.99 13.87
CA LYS A 108 -5.32 18.78 14.84
C LYS A 108 -4.27 19.69 14.19
N ALA A 109 -3.91 19.45 12.92
CA ALA A 109 -2.67 19.97 12.34
C ALA A 109 -2.86 20.92 11.17
N MET A 110 -4.10 21.28 10.79
CA MET A 110 -4.34 22.19 9.67
C MET A 110 -4.33 23.65 10.12
N THR A 111 -3.47 24.46 9.53
CA THR A 111 -3.28 25.86 9.95
C THR A 111 -4.24 26.81 9.22
N GLU A 112 -4.46 28.01 9.78
CA GLU A 112 -5.28 29.03 9.11
C GLU A 112 -4.67 29.45 7.76
N GLU A 113 -3.34 29.44 7.64
CA GLU A 113 -2.66 29.71 6.37
C GLU A 113 -2.96 28.64 5.31
N GLU A 114 -3.01 27.36 5.71
CA GLU A 114 -3.40 26.26 4.81
C GLU A 114 -4.87 26.39 4.37
N LYS A 115 -5.78 26.79 5.28
CA LYS A 115 -7.19 27.08 4.96
C LYS A 115 -7.31 28.20 3.94
N GLU A 116 -6.64 29.32 4.19
CA GLU A 116 -6.64 30.47 3.29
C GLU A 116 -6.07 30.12 1.91
N LEU A 117 -5.07 29.23 1.85
CA LEU A 117 -4.49 28.78 0.60
C LEU A 117 -5.51 27.98 -0.23
N LEU A 118 -6.30 27.11 0.41
CA LEU A 118 -7.38 26.39 -0.26
C LEU A 118 -8.48 27.33 -0.75
N VAL A 119 -8.84 28.37 0.01
CA VAL A 119 -9.81 29.40 -0.43
C VAL A 119 -9.29 30.12 -1.68
N LYS A 120 -8.03 30.58 -1.66
CA LYS A 120 -7.38 31.22 -2.81
C LYS A 120 -7.35 30.30 -4.03
N TRP A 121 -7.04 29.03 -3.82
CA TRP A 121 -7.00 28.03 -4.88
C TRP A 121 -8.37 27.79 -5.53
N VAL A 122 -9.44 27.67 -4.73
CA VAL A 122 -10.81 27.55 -5.25
C VAL A 122 -11.21 28.80 -6.03
N ALA A 123 -10.94 29.99 -5.48
CA ALA A 123 -11.21 31.27 -6.13
C ALA A 123 -10.46 31.41 -7.48
N ALA A 124 -9.24 30.85 -7.57
CA ALA A 124 -8.43 30.82 -8.79
C ALA A 124 -8.85 29.72 -9.80
N GLY A 125 -10.00 29.06 -9.61
CA GLY A 125 -10.51 28.04 -10.55
C GLY A 125 -10.12 26.60 -10.22
N ALA A 126 -9.52 26.37 -9.06
CA ALA A 126 -9.19 25.05 -8.52
C ALA A 126 -8.40 24.16 -9.51
N GLU A 127 -7.43 24.75 -10.20
CA GLU A 127 -6.56 24.01 -11.12
C GLU A 127 -5.56 23.17 -10.35
N PHE A 128 -5.28 21.96 -10.85
CA PHE A 128 -4.21 21.13 -10.33
C PHE A 128 -2.93 21.43 -11.10
N PRO A 129 -1.74 21.15 -10.51
CA PRO A 129 -0.50 21.17 -11.28
C PRO A 129 -0.70 20.34 -12.53
N ARG A 130 -0.29 20.87 -13.68
CA ARG A 130 -0.26 20.06 -14.90
C ARG A 130 0.56 18.82 -14.57
N THR A 131 -0.05 17.65 -14.70
CA THR A 131 0.65 16.38 -14.59
C THR A 131 1.76 16.44 -15.62
N GLU A 132 3.02 16.29 -15.19
CA GLU A 132 4.11 16.12 -16.14
C GLU A 132 3.67 15.04 -17.12
N THR A 133 3.64 15.38 -18.42
CA THR A 133 3.33 14.42 -19.46
C THR A 133 4.48 13.43 -19.49
N ARG A 134 4.32 12.33 -18.76
CA ARG A 134 5.26 11.21 -18.77
C ARG A 134 5.42 10.74 -20.21
N GLU A 135 6.65 10.61 -20.65
CA GLU A 135 6.94 10.03 -21.96
C GLU A 135 6.41 8.59 -21.99
N PHE A 136 5.68 8.26 -23.04
CA PHE A 136 5.11 6.93 -23.22
C PHE A 136 6.24 5.90 -23.37
N LEU A 137 6.31 4.94 -22.46
CA LEU A 137 7.28 3.84 -22.52
C LEU A 137 6.72 2.71 -23.39
N THR A 138 7.32 2.47 -24.55
CA THR A 138 6.91 1.38 -25.44
C THR A 138 7.33 0.02 -24.88
N GLU A 139 6.61 -1.04 -25.26
CA GLU A 139 7.00 -2.41 -24.89
C GLU A 139 8.39 -2.77 -25.42
N THR A 140 8.72 -2.35 -26.64
CA THR A 140 10.04 -2.57 -27.23
C THR A 140 11.13 -1.88 -26.40
N ALA A 141 10.93 -0.65 -25.94
CA ALA A 141 11.89 0.06 -25.10
C ALA A 141 12.06 -0.61 -23.72
N ALA A 142 10.95 -1.03 -23.09
CA ALA A 142 10.99 -1.73 -21.81
C ALA A 142 11.74 -3.07 -21.92
N LEU A 143 11.43 -3.88 -22.94
CA LEU A 143 12.11 -5.16 -23.17
C LEU A 143 13.56 -4.97 -23.60
N ALA A 144 13.89 -3.92 -24.35
CA ALA A 144 15.26 -3.60 -24.72
C ALA A 144 16.12 -3.28 -23.49
N ALA A 145 15.57 -2.52 -22.52
CA ALA A 145 16.24 -2.26 -21.25
C ALA A 145 16.48 -3.55 -20.44
N MET A 146 15.49 -4.45 -20.39
CA MET A 146 15.64 -5.77 -19.75
C MET A 146 16.71 -6.62 -20.44
N ARG A 147 16.71 -6.66 -21.77
CA ARG A 147 17.71 -7.38 -22.57
C ARG A 147 19.10 -6.85 -22.28
N GLN A 148 19.27 -5.53 -22.27
CA GLN A 148 20.55 -4.89 -22.01
C GLN A 148 21.05 -5.23 -20.59
N HIS A 149 20.17 -5.16 -19.58
CA HIS A 149 20.52 -5.55 -18.22
C HIS A 149 20.98 -7.00 -18.11
N LEU A 150 20.31 -7.93 -18.81
CA LEU A 150 20.73 -9.34 -18.87
C LEU A 150 22.08 -9.54 -19.58
N LEU A 151 22.38 -8.75 -20.61
CA LEU A 151 23.66 -8.80 -21.31
C LEU A 151 24.81 -8.32 -20.43
N ASP A 152 24.58 -7.26 -19.66
CA ASP A 152 25.57 -6.67 -18.76
C ASP A 152 25.79 -7.51 -17.49
N ALA A 153 24.78 -8.30 -17.09
CA ALA A 153 24.88 -9.23 -15.98
C ALA A 153 25.83 -10.41 -16.29
N LYS A 154 26.50 -10.91 -15.24
CA LYS A 154 27.34 -12.12 -15.32
C LYS A 154 26.49 -13.31 -15.74
N ALA A 155 27.06 -14.20 -16.55
CA ALA A 155 26.34 -15.33 -17.12
C ALA A 155 25.62 -16.21 -16.06
N ASP A 156 26.26 -16.40 -14.91
CA ASP A 156 25.72 -17.23 -13.81
C ASP A 156 24.53 -16.57 -13.10
N ASP A 157 24.48 -15.23 -13.06
CA ASP A 157 23.43 -14.47 -12.37
C ASP A 157 22.16 -14.36 -13.22
N ARG A 158 22.29 -14.40 -14.55
CA ARG A 158 21.17 -14.18 -15.49
C ARG A 158 19.96 -15.08 -15.22
N ARG A 159 20.19 -16.32 -14.78
CA ARG A 159 19.13 -17.29 -14.48
C ARG A 159 18.29 -16.92 -13.26
N ASP A 160 18.84 -16.11 -12.37
CA ASP A 160 18.17 -15.64 -11.15
C ASP A 160 17.55 -14.25 -11.32
N ILE A 161 17.78 -13.57 -12.45
CA ILE A 161 17.24 -12.23 -12.72
C ILE A 161 15.78 -12.32 -13.18
N ARG A 162 14.91 -11.55 -12.54
CA ARG A 162 13.50 -11.35 -12.94
C ARG A 162 13.15 -9.87 -12.92
N PHE A 163 12.03 -9.54 -13.58
CA PHE A 163 11.58 -8.17 -13.75
C PHE A 163 10.15 -7.97 -13.23
N LEU A 164 9.92 -6.82 -12.62
CA LEU A 164 8.61 -6.37 -12.15
C LEU A 164 8.30 -5.02 -12.81
N THR A 165 7.12 -4.86 -13.40
CA THR A 165 6.79 -3.66 -14.18
C THR A 165 5.52 -2.94 -13.72
N PHE A 166 5.62 -1.61 -13.74
CA PHE A 166 4.55 -0.62 -13.66
C PHE A 166 4.35 0.13 -14.99
N THR A 167 4.88 -0.35 -16.12
CA THR A 167 4.75 0.31 -17.45
C THR A 167 3.30 0.70 -17.76
N HIS A 168 2.33 -0.13 -17.42
CA HIS A 168 0.90 0.15 -17.60
C HIS A 168 0.36 1.27 -16.69
N TRP A 169 0.92 1.48 -15.50
CA TRP A 169 0.60 2.63 -14.64
C TRP A 169 1.36 3.88 -15.06
N HIS A 170 2.61 3.72 -15.50
CA HIS A 170 3.43 4.80 -16.06
C HIS A 170 2.77 5.43 -17.29
N ASN A 171 2.28 4.58 -18.21
CA ASN A 171 1.60 5.01 -19.42
C ASN A 171 0.15 5.45 -19.21
N ASN A 172 -0.40 5.33 -17.99
CA ASN A 172 -1.77 5.72 -17.71
C ASN A 172 -1.83 7.18 -17.19
N PRO A 173 -2.31 8.15 -17.99
CA PRO A 173 -2.34 9.56 -17.59
C PRO A 173 -3.25 9.85 -16.39
N SER A 174 -4.14 8.93 -16.00
CA SER A 174 -4.97 9.10 -14.80
C SER A 174 -4.25 8.78 -13.49
N ILE A 175 -3.07 8.16 -13.55
CA ILE A 175 -2.25 7.81 -12.39
C ILE A 175 -1.24 8.93 -12.16
N SER A 176 -1.20 9.50 -10.95
CA SER A 176 -0.24 10.57 -10.65
C SER A 176 1.16 10.02 -10.36
N GLU A 177 2.18 10.88 -10.42
CA GLU A 177 3.54 10.51 -9.99
C GLU A 177 3.59 10.14 -8.50
N LEU A 178 2.72 10.75 -7.68
CA LEU A 178 2.55 10.34 -6.29
C LEU A 178 2.08 8.88 -6.18
N ASP A 179 1.05 8.51 -6.95
CA ASP A 179 0.52 7.14 -6.93
C ASP A 179 1.60 6.14 -7.35
N LEU A 180 2.38 6.46 -8.38
CA LEU A 180 3.54 5.66 -8.79
C LEU A 180 4.59 5.55 -7.69
N ARG A 181 4.97 6.65 -7.05
CA ARG A 181 5.92 6.64 -5.93
C ARG A 181 5.43 5.74 -4.79
N LEU A 182 4.14 5.80 -4.45
CA LEU A 182 3.53 4.94 -3.44
C LEU A 182 3.52 3.48 -3.88
N ALA A 183 3.24 3.19 -5.16
CA ALA A 183 3.28 1.83 -5.71
C ALA A 183 4.70 1.24 -5.68
N ARG A 184 5.72 2.03 -6.01
CA ARG A 184 7.14 1.64 -5.91
C ARG A 184 7.54 1.34 -4.46
N ALA A 185 7.11 2.18 -3.51
CA ALA A 185 7.33 1.94 -2.09
C ALA A 185 6.60 0.69 -1.58
N ALA A 186 5.37 0.46 -2.05
CA ALA A 186 4.61 -0.76 -1.75
C ALA A 186 5.31 -2.00 -2.31
N LEU A 187 5.89 -1.93 -3.51
CA LEU A 187 6.68 -3.00 -4.09
C LEU A 187 7.90 -3.36 -3.22
N ALA A 188 8.67 -2.35 -2.83
CA ALA A 188 9.82 -2.56 -1.94
C ALA A 188 9.40 -3.17 -0.59
N LYS A 189 8.30 -2.68 0.02
CA LYS A 189 7.78 -3.25 1.26
C LYS A 189 7.29 -4.69 1.09
N ALA A 190 6.62 -5.01 -0.01
CA ALA A 190 6.13 -6.35 -0.30
C ALA A 190 7.27 -7.35 -0.44
N ILE A 191 8.29 -7.04 -1.26
CA ILE A 191 9.48 -7.90 -1.43
C ILE A 191 10.13 -8.21 -0.09
N ASN A 192 10.37 -7.19 0.74
CA ASN A 192 11.03 -7.37 2.03
C ASN A 192 10.14 -8.05 3.09
N SER A 193 8.82 -7.99 2.94
CA SER A 193 7.87 -8.74 3.77
C SER A 193 7.69 -10.20 3.33
N LEU A 194 8.38 -10.63 2.26
CA LEU A 194 8.26 -11.95 1.64
C LEU A 194 9.61 -12.69 1.60
N THR A 195 10.56 -12.32 2.45
CA THR A 195 11.88 -12.96 2.55
C THR A 195 12.34 -13.07 3.99
N HIS A 196 13.14 -14.11 4.27
CA HIS A 196 13.83 -14.31 5.55
C HIS A 196 15.22 -13.69 5.59
N ASN A 197 15.62 -12.98 4.54
CA ASN A 197 16.91 -12.30 4.51
C ASN A 197 16.96 -11.18 5.56
N ARG A 198 18.15 -10.93 6.10
CA ARG A 198 18.39 -9.91 7.14
C ARG A 198 18.51 -8.50 6.56
N GLU A 199 18.97 -8.40 5.33
CA GLU A 199 19.18 -7.12 4.66
C GLU A 199 17.89 -6.70 3.95
N ILE A 200 17.62 -5.40 4.00
CA ILE A 200 16.55 -4.81 3.20
C ILE A 200 17.04 -4.66 1.77
N ILE A 201 16.33 -5.28 0.83
CA ILE A 201 16.64 -5.26 -0.60
C ILE A 201 15.67 -4.32 -1.29
N LEU A 202 16.19 -3.22 -1.82
CA LEU A 202 15.39 -2.29 -2.61
C LEU A 202 15.43 -2.71 -4.08
N PRO A 203 14.29 -3.03 -4.72
CA PRO A 203 14.27 -3.30 -6.14
C PRO A 203 14.82 -2.10 -6.91
N THR A 204 15.74 -2.37 -7.83
CA THR A 204 16.45 -1.33 -8.58
C THR A 204 15.72 -1.05 -9.90
N PRO A 205 15.39 0.21 -10.23
CA PRO A 205 14.80 0.54 -11.52
C PRO A 205 15.82 0.32 -12.65
N LEU A 206 15.34 -0.07 -13.83
CA LEU A 206 16.18 -0.15 -15.02
C LEU A 206 16.35 1.22 -15.67
N ASP A 207 17.59 1.53 -16.03
CA ASP A 207 17.93 2.76 -16.77
C ASP A 207 17.10 2.89 -18.05
N GLY A 208 16.67 4.11 -18.36
CA GLY A 208 15.84 4.41 -19.54
C GLY A 208 14.38 3.97 -19.45
N THR A 209 13.92 3.49 -18.28
CA THR A 209 12.52 3.05 -18.09
C THR A 209 11.69 4.00 -17.24
N ASN A 210 12.21 5.17 -16.84
CA ASN A 210 11.52 6.15 -15.99
C ASN A 210 10.97 5.51 -14.68
N ASP A 211 11.78 4.67 -14.05
CA ASP A 211 11.42 3.90 -12.85
C ASP A 211 10.12 3.08 -13.01
N ALA A 212 9.83 2.61 -14.24
CA ALA A 212 8.66 1.77 -14.53
C ALA A 212 9.00 0.28 -14.48
N VAL A 213 10.24 -0.12 -14.76
CA VAL A 213 10.67 -1.52 -14.72
C VAL A 213 11.72 -1.70 -13.66
N PHE A 214 11.55 -2.70 -12.80
CA PHE A 214 12.43 -3.03 -11.70
C PHE A 214 13.05 -4.40 -11.89
N VAL A 215 14.31 -4.53 -11.51
CA VAL A 215 15.00 -5.81 -11.44
C VAL A 215 14.98 -6.38 -10.02
N ILE A 216 14.82 -7.69 -9.93
CA ILE A 216 15.04 -8.48 -8.73
C ILE A 216 15.94 -9.68 -9.05
N ASN A 217 16.71 -10.13 -8.06
CA ASN A 217 17.48 -11.35 -8.13
C ASN A 217 16.89 -12.38 -7.16
N LEU A 218 16.48 -13.54 -7.68
CA LEU A 218 15.83 -14.58 -6.89
C LEU A 218 16.74 -15.12 -5.79
N ARG A 219 18.03 -15.29 -6.04
CA ARG A 219 18.99 -15.78 -5.05
C ARG A 219 19.22 -14.76 -3.95
N GLU A 220 19.33 -13.48 -4.30
CA GLU A 220 19.45 -12.39 -3.32
C GLU A 220 18.21 -12.27 -2.44
N LEU A 221 17.03 -12.69 -2.92
CA LEU A 221 15.78 -12.74 -2.14
C LEU A 221 15.55 -14.07 -1.42
N GLY A 222 16.36 -15.10 -1.69
CA GLY A 222 16.13 -16.47 -1.23
C GLY A 222 14.95 -17.18 -1.92
N TRP A 223 14.50 -16.64 -3.06
CA TRP A 223 13.38 -17.14 -3.87
C TRP A 223 13.80 -18.14 -4.95
N ASP A 224 15.09 -18.47 -5.04
CA ASP A 224 15.65 -19.53 -5.89
C ASP A 224 15.28 -20.94 -5.42
N ARG A 225 14.71 -21.04 -4.22
CA ARG A 225 14.28 -22.29 -3.59
C ARG A 225 12.79 -22.54 -3.81
N ASN A 226 12.38 -23.78 -3.57
CA ASN A 226 10.97 -24.19 -3.51
C ASN A 226 10.14 -23.80 -4.75
N GLN A 227 10.76 -23.60 -5.92
CA GLN A 227 10.09 -23.21 -7.18
C GLN A 227 9.10 -22.04 -6.98
N LEU A 228 9.53 -21.03 -6.21
CA LEU A 228 8.67 -19.89 -5.85
C LEU A 228 8.25 -19.10 -7.09
N TRP A 229 9.15 -18.90 -8.05
CA TRP A 229 8.82 -18.19 -9.28
C TRP A 229 7.73 -18.92 -10.09
N GLU A 230 7.84 -20.23 -10.23
CA GLU A 230 6.84 -21.07 -10.90
C GLU A 230 5.50 -21.05 -10.15
N ALA A 231 5.52 -20.99 -8.82
CA ALA A 231 4.31 -20.85 -8.01
C ALA A 231 3.56 -19.54 -8.30
N ILE A 232 4.30 -18.43 -8.44
CA ILE A 232 3.74 -17.13 -8.82
C ILE A 232 3.13 -17.22 -10.21
N LEU A 233 3.88 -17.77 -11.18
CA LEU A 233 3.43 -17.92 -12.56
C LEU A 233 2.17 -18.79 -12.68
N GLY A 234 2.03 -19.81 -11.84
CA GLY A 234 0.82 -20.64 -11.78
C GLY A 234 -0.47 -19.87 -11.44
N GLN A 235 -0.35 -18.65 -10.90
CA GLN A 235 -1.48 -17.76 -10.59
C GLN A 235 -1.54 -16.51 -11.46
N TYR A 236 -0.53 -16.28 -12.32
CA TYR A 236 -0.36 -15.00 -13.02
C TYR A 236 -1.19 -14.93 -14.31
N PRO A 237 -2.26 -14.10 -14.37
CA PRO A 237 -3.18 -14.10 -15.51
C PRO A 237 -2.73 -13.18 -16.66
N TYR A 238 -1.69 -12.37 -16.45
CA TYR A 238 -1.26 -11.32 -17.38
C TYR A 238 0.02 -11.69 -18.15
N ALA A 239 0.31 -13.00 -18.29
CA ALA A 239 1.46 -13.49 -19.03
C ALA A 239 1.30 -13.22 -20.54
N LEU A 240 1.71 -12.02 -20.96
CA LEU A 240 1.73 -11.62 -22.38
C LEU A 240 3.05 -12.06 -23.00
N LYS A 241 2.96 -12.96 -23.99
CA LYS A 241 4.10 -13.38 -24.82
C LYS A 241 4.05 -12.69 -26.17
N TYR A 242 5.22 -12.38 -26.73
CA TYR A 242 5.36 -11.65 -27.99
C TYR A 242 5.81 -12.55 -29.15
N ASP A 243 5.63 -13.87 -29.02
CA ASP A 243 6.12 -14.85 -30.01
C ASP A 243 5.50 -14.70 -31.41
N PHE A 244 4.29 -14.13 -31.48
CA PHE A 244 3.46 -14.04 -32.68
C PHE A 244 3.11 -12.60 -33.10
N VAL A 245 3.76 -11.59 -32.53
CA VAL A 245 3.56 -10.20 -32.97
C VAL A 245 4.22 -9.98 -34.34
N LYS A 246 3.68 -9.02 -35.12
CA LYS A 246 4.22 -8.66 -36.45
C LYS A 246 5.50 -7.82 -36.37
N ASP A 247 5.72 -7.16 -35.25
CA ASP A 247 6.91 -6.37 -34.99
C ASP A 247 8.09 -7.32 -34.71
N GLU A 248 8.98 -7.48 -35.70
CA GLU A 248 10.10 -8.40 -35.61
C GLU A 248 11.16 -7.94 -34.59
N GLU A 249 11.30 -6.63 -34.34
CA GLU A 249 12.21 -6.11 -33.31
C GLU A 249 11.72 -6.48 -31.92
N LEU A 250 10.42 -6.24 -31.65
CA LEU A 250 9.79 -6.59 -30.39
C LEU A 250 9.86 -8.10 -30.13
N LYS A 251 9.54 -8.89 -31.15
CA LYS A 251 9.58 -10.36 -31.10
C LYS A 251 10.98 -10.90 -30.85
N GLN A 252 12.01 -10.35 -31.52
CA GLN A 252 13.39 -10.78 -31.28
C GLN A 252 13.87 -10.37 -29.88
N THR A 253 13.56 -9.15 -29.45
CA THR A 253 13.93 -8.67 -28.11
C THR A 253 13.28 -9.50 -27.01
N TRP A 254 12.00 -9.88 -27.16
CA TRP A 254 11.33 -10.82 -26.26
C TRP A 254 12.04 -12.19 -26.19
N LYS A 255 12.39 -12.77 -27.35
CA LYS A 255 13.12 -14.05 -27.40
C LYS A 255 14.46 -13.96 -26.68
N ASP A 256 15.21 -12.88 -26.88
CA ASP A 256 16.49 -12.66 -26.21
C ASP A 256 16.30 -12.60 -24.69
N VAL A 257 15.30 -11.85 -24.20
CA VAL A 257 15.00 -11.74 -22.76
C VAL A 257 14.64 -13.09 -22.15
N VAL A 258 13.77 -13.87 -22.80
CA VAL A 258 13.39 -15.22 -22.36
C VAL A 258 14.60 -16.16 -22.37
N GLN A 259 15.40 -16.14 -23.44
CA GLN A 259 16.57 -17.01 -23.57
C GLN A 259 17.65 -16.68 -22.54
N PHE A 260 17.95 -15.40 -22.34
CA PHE A 260 19.02 -14.97 -21.42
C PHE A 260 18.63 -15.16 -19.97
N SER A 261 17.38 -14.86 -19.59
CA SER A 261 16.87 -15.09 -18.24
C SER A 261 16.64 -16.58 -17.94
N GLY A 262 16.43 -17.40 -18.98
CA GLY A 262 16.11 -18.82 -18.84
C GLY A 262 14.72 -19.09 -18.25
N ALA A 263 13.84 -18.09 -18.17
CA ALA A 263 12.48 -18.21 -17.66
C ALA A 263 11.46 -18.02 -18.78
N ASP A 264 10.42 -18.85 -18.82
CA ASP A 264 9.33 -18.76 -19.82
C ASP A 264 8.54 -17.44 -19.71
N MET A 265 8.47 -16.89 -18.51
CA MET A 265 7.94 -15.56 -18.24
C MET A 265 8.83 -14.88 -17.18
N PRO A 266 9.81 -14.04 -17.59
CA PRO A 266 10.71 -13.35 -16.66
C PRO A 266 10.16 -12.04 -16.11
N LEU A 267 8.98 -11.62 -16.57
CA LEU A 267 8.36 -10.32 -16.29
C LEU A 267 7.00 -10.51 -15.60
N LEU A 268 6.75 -9.76 -14.53
CA LEU A 268 5.43 -9.67 -13.89
C LEU A 268 4.97 -8.23 -13.75
N ARG A 269 3.65 -8.04 -13.72
CA ARG A 269 3.03 -6.78 -13.30
C ARG A 269 3.24 -6.60 -11.80
N ALA A 270 3.91 -5.51 -11.42
CA ALA A 270 4.29 -5.23 -10.04
C ALA A 270 3.08 -4.96 -9.14
N ASP A 271 2.05 -4.28 -9.65
CA ASP A 271 0.80 -4.03 -8.92
C ASP A 271 0.08 -5.34 -8.56
N TRP A 272 -0.03 -6.25 -9.53
CA TRP A 272 -0.60 -7.58 -9.30
C TRP A 272 0.26 -8.41 -8.33
N PHE A 273 1.59 -8.35 -8.49
CA PHE A 273 2.52 -9.08 -7.63
C PHE A 273 2.37 -8.65 -6.17
N VAL A 274 2.39 -7.34 -5.89
CA VAL A 274 2.23 -6.80 -4.52
C VAL A 274 0.96 -7.33 -3.85
N VAL A 275 -0.16 -7.32 -4.57
CA VAL A 275 -1.44 -7.78 -4.03
C VAL A 275 -1.45 -9.30 -3.86
N THR A 276 -1.03 -10.06 -4.86
CA THR A 276 -1.24 -11.51 -4.90
C THR A 276 -0.19 -12.27 -4.09
N ALA A 277 1.07 -11.84 -4.13
CA ALA A 277 2.16 -12.48 -3.40
C ALA A 277 2.04 -12.30 -1.87
N THR A 278 1.39 -11.22 -1.43
CA THR A 278 1.10 -10.95 -0.01
C THR A 278 -0.16 -11.66 0.50
N GLN A 279 -0.72 -12.58 -0.29
CA GLN A 279 -1.90 -13.39 0.06
C GLN A 279 -1.61 -14.90 -0.03
N PRO A 280 -2.35 -15.73 0.71
CA PRO A 280 -2.33 -17.18 0.55
C PRO A 280 -2.75 -17.61 -0.87
N PRO A 281 -2.19 -18.70 -1.42
CA PRO A 281 -1.19 -19.57 -0.78
C PRO A 281 0.26 -19.05 -0.95
N LEU A 282 0.50 -18.01 -1.77
CA LEU A 282 1.85 -17.54 -2.06
C LEU A 282 2.55 -16.99 -0.83
N TYR A 283 1.88 -16.16 -0.04
CA TYR A 283 2.41 -15.56 1.18
C TYR A 283 2.99 -16.62 2.12
N HIS A 284 2.24 -17.71 2.33
CA HIS A 284 2.67 -18.80 3.19
C HIS A 284 3.87 -19.55 2.62
N ARG A 285 3.91 -19.74 1.30
CA ARG A 285 5.04 -20.39 0.63
C ARG A 285 6.30 -19.53 0.65
N PHE A 286 6.18 -18.22 0.46
CA PHE A 286 7.31 -17.29 0.50
C PHE A 286 8.01 -17.27 1.85
N LEU A 287 7.23 -17.37 2.93
CA LEU A 287 7.73 -17.29 4.30
C LEU A 287 7.83 -18.66 4.98
N ASP A 288 7.61 -19.76 4.27
CA ASP A 288 7.57 -21.13 4.81
C ASP A 288 6.69 -21.24 6.09
N ILE A 289 5.54 -20.54 6.08
CA ILE A 289 4.61 -20.51 7.22
C ILE A 289 3.99 -21.90 7.40
N PRO A 290 4.14 -22.54 8.57
CA PRO A 290 3.78 -23.94 8.75
C PRO A 290 2.26 -24.13 8.88
N ASP A 291 1.81 -25.39 8.87
CA ASP A 291 0.39 -25.72 8.91
C ASP A 291 -0.21 -25.58 10.32
N THR A 292 0.61 -25.53 11.36
CA THR A 292 0.15 -25.45 12.75
C THR A 292 0.94 -24.46 13.61
N LEU A 293 0.29 -23.93 14.65
CA LEU A 293 0.94 -23.11 15.68
C LEU A 293 2.10 -23.85 16.35
N ALA A 294 1.94 -25.15 16.62
CA ALA A 294 2.98 -25.96 17.24
C ALA A 294 4.25 -26.05 16.38
N GLU A 295 4.11 -26.17 15.07
CA GLU A 295 5.25 -26.13 14.15
C GLU A 295 5.89 -24.74 14.09
N LEU A 296 5.10 -23.66 14.16
CA LEU A 296 5.62 -22.30 14.22
C LEU A 296 6.41 -22.05 15.52
N GLU A 297 5.90 -22.53 16.66
CA GLU A 297 6.60 -22.50 17.94
C GLU A 297 7.98 -23.19 17.84
N GLN A 298 8.04 -24.36 17.18
CA GLN A 298 9.30 -25.06 16.92
C GLN A 298 10.24 -24.25 16.01
N GLN A 299 9.73 -23.69 14.91
CA GLN A 299 10.52 -22.86 13.99
C GLN A 299 11.12 -21.65 14.71
N LEU A 300 10.37 -21.03 15.62
CA LEU A 300 10.76 -19.84 16.37
C LEU A 300 11.41 -20.15 17.72
N ARG A 301 11.66 -21.43 18.04
CA ARG A 301 12.20 -21.87 19.33
C ARG A 301 11.48 -21.23 20.51
N LEU A 302 10.16 -21.20 20.42
CA LEU A 302 9.25 -20.62 21.39
C LEU A 302 8.46 -21.74 22.06
N ASP A 303 8.20 -21.61 23.35
CA ASP A 303 7.31 -22.50 24.09
C ASP A 303 6.32 -21.64 24.88
N ILE A 304 5.12 -21.46 24.31
CA ILE A 304 4.07 -20.61 24.91
C ILE A 304 3.62 -21.19 26.25
N GLN A 305 3.55 -22.53 26.37
CA GLN A 305 3.10 -23.21 27.58
C GLN A 305 4.13 -23.05 28.69
N GLN A 306 5.41 -23.25 28.40
CA GLN A 306 6.48 -23.07 29.37
C GLN A 306 6.59 -21.61 29.81
N ASN A 307 6.51 -20.64 28.90
CA ASN A 307 6.48 -19.21 29.27
C ASN A 307 5.32 -18.90 30.23
N PHE A 308 4.16 -19.54 30.04
CA PHE A 308 3.02 -19.38 30.95
C PHE A 308 3.29 -19.97 32.34
N LEU A 309 3.88 -21.18 32.40
CA LEU A 309 4.25 -21.83 33.65
C LEU A 309 5.31 -21.03 34.43
N ASP A 310 6.26 -20.42 33.72
CA ASP A 310 7.33 -19.62 34.31
C ASP A 310 6.89 -18.19 34.67
N GLY A 311 5.68 -17.79 34.29
CA GLY A 311 5.15 -16.45 34.54
C GLY A 311 5.78 -15.35 33.69
N GLU A 312 6.35 -15.70 32.53
CA GLU A 312 7.02 -14.77 31.61
C GLU A 312 6.06 -14.15 30.58
N VAL A 313 4.79 -14.56 30.57
CA VAL A 313 3.78 -14.06 29.61
C VAL A 313 3.25 -12.69 30.01
N GLN A 314 3.20 -11.78 29.05
CA GLN A 314 2.47 -10.51 29.19
C GLN A 314 1.10 -10.64 28.52
N ARG A 315 0.03 -10.33 29.25
CA ARG A 315 -1.35 -10.47 28.75
C ARG A 315 -2.14 -9.18 28.85
N SER A 316 -3.01 -8.97 27.87
CA SER A 316 -4.04 -7.93 27.91
C SER A 316 -5.38 -8.48 27.44
N GLY A 317 -6.42 -8.30 28.25
CA GLY A 317 -7.78 -8.74 27.96
C GLY A 317 -8.70 -7.55 27.70
N PHE A 318 -9.52 -7.65 26.65
CA PHE A 318 -10.48 -6.63 26.24
C PHE A 318 -11.89 -7.17 26.38
N ALA A 319 -12.80 -6.41 26.98
CA ALA A 319 -14.22 -6.79 27.07
C ALA A 319 -14.95 -6.64 25.71
N LYS A 320 -14.51 -5.69 24.88
CA LYS A 320 -15.01 -5.47 23.52
C LYS A 320 -13.85 -5.09 22.60
N SER A 321 -13.75 -5.78 21.46
CA SER A 321 -12.75 -5.53 20.42
C SER A 321 -13.36 -4.85 19.19
N GLY A 322 -12.61 -3.94 18.57
CA GLY A 322 -12.97 -3.34 17.27
C GLY A 322 -13.01 -4.36 16.13
N VAL A 323 -12.17 -5.41 16.23
CA VAL A 323 -11.94 -6.45 15.22
C VAL A 323 -12.93 -7.63 15.37
N SER A 324 -13.15 -8.13 16.60
CA SER A 324 -14.01 -9.31 16.84
C SER A 324 -15.40 -8.99 17.41
N LYS A 325 -15.73 -7.72 17.71
CA LYS A 325 -16.97 -7.27 18.42
C LYS A 325 -17.20 -7.90 19.82
N GLN A 326 -16.56 -9.01 20.14
CA GLN A 326 -16.56 -9.74 21.40
C GLN A 326 -15.32 -9.38 22.24
N ASN A 327 -15.16 -10.08 23.36
CA ASN A 327 -13.91 -10.04 24.11
C ASN A 327 -12.75 -10.62 23.28
N ARG A 328 -11.53 -10.18 23.58
CA ARG A 328 -10.29 -10.64 22.92
C ARG A 328 -9.18 -10.63 23.94
N LEU A 329 -8.29 -11.61 23.88
CA LEU A 329 -7.09 -11.64 24.70
C LEU A 329 -5.86 -11.57 23.78
N LEU A 330 -4.86 -10.80 24.19
CA LEU A 330 -3.55 -10.72 23.54
C LEU A 330 -2.50 -11.25 24.50
N GLU A 331 -1.58 -12.06 23.98
CA GLU A 331 -0.39 -12.52 24.69
C GLU A 331 0.85 -12.12 23.93
N ARG A 332 1.87 -11.68 24.68
CA ARG A 332 3.20 -11.40 24.15
C ARG A 332 4.20 -12.37 24.75
N HIS A 333 5.01 -12.93 23.86
CA HIS A 333 6.14 -13.78 24.17
C HIS A 333 7.40 -13.23 23.50
N THR A 334 8.55 -13.74 23.94
CA THR A 334 9.85 -13.49 23.33
C THR A 334 10.59 -14.81 23.22
N SER A 335 11.43 -14.97 22.21
CA SER A 335 12.37 -16.08 22.12
C SER A 335 13.72 -15.59 21.59
N PRO A 336 14.79 -16.38 21.70
CA PRO A 336 16.07 -16.04 21.06
C PRO A 336 15.98 -15.89 19.53
N ALA A 337 14.95 -16.46 18.89
CA ALA A 337 14.80 -16.42 17.43
C ALA A 337 13.94 -15.24 16.94
N THR A 338 13.06 -14.69 17.79
CA THR A 338 12.26 -13.51 17.45
C THR A 338 12.17 -12.50 18.61
N PRO A 339 12.45 -11.21 18.38
CA PRO A 339 12.40 -10.17 19.41
C PRO A 339 10.99 -9.95 19.99
N TYR A 340 9.95 -10.32 19.24
CA TYR A 340 8.58 -10.35 19.74
C TYR A 340 7.77 -11.45 19.04
N PHE A 341 6.81 -11.99 19.77
CA PHE A 341 5.76 -12.85 19.24
C PHE A 341 4.46 -12.46 19.93
N TRP A 342 3.46 -12.09 19.15
CA TRP A 342 2.12 -11.77 19.62
C TRP A 342 1.16 -12.85 19.14
N ILE A 343 0.25 -13.26 20.01
CA ILE A 343 -0.88 -14.11 19.65
C ILE A 343 -2.16 -13.52 20.24
N SER A 344 -3.22 -13.47 19.44
CA SER A 344 -4.56 -13.20 19.93
C SER A 344 -5.37 -14.47 20.13
N TYR A 345 -6.33 -14.39 21.03
CA TYR A 345 -7.39 -15.36 21.21
C TYR A 345 -8.72 -14.63 21.03
N ASP A 346 -9.46 -15.06 20.01
CA ASP A 346 -10.74 -14.48 19.61
C ASP A 346 -11.88 -15.47 19.91
N PHE A 347 -13.05 -14.95 20.26
CA PHE A 347 -14.16 -15.73 20.82
C PHE A 347 -15.47 -15.45 20.08
N LEU A 348 -16.21 -16.51 19.77
CA LEU A 348 -17.59 -16.41 19.31
C LEU A 348 -18.53 -15.99 20.46
N PRO A 349 -19.68 -15.37 20.14
CA PRO A 349 -20.70 -15.09 21.14
C PRO A 349 -21.14 -16.36 21.87
N GLN A 350 -21.45 -16.24 23.16
CA GLN A 350 -22.03 -17.31 24.00
C GLN A 350 -21.14 -18.57 24.16
N ARG A 351 -19.84 -18.48 23.86
CA ARG A 351 -18.89 -19.54 24.19
C ARG A 351 -18.86 -19.78 25.71
N ALA A 352 -19.12 -21.02 26.14
CA ALA A 352 -19.30 -21.36 27.56
C ALA A 352 -18.10 -20.98 28.44
N LYS A 353 -16.87 -21.21 27.93
CA LYS A 353 -15.61 -20.80 28.54
C LYS A 353 -14.96 -19.62 27.77
N GLY A 354 -15.77 -18.71 27.23
CA GLY A 354 -15.27 -17.53 26.51
C GLY A 354 -15.22 -16.24 27.34
N ASP A 355 -15.83 -16.21 28.53
CA ASP A 355 -15.84 -15.01 29.38
C ASP A 355 -14.50 -14.83 30.11
N LEU A 356 -13.66 -13.92 29.59
CA LEU A 356 -12.33 -13.64 30.15
C LEU A 356 -12.36 -13.09 31.58
N SER A 357 -13.48 -12.55 32.07
CA SER A 357 -13.58 -12.13 33.48
C SER A 357 -13.62 -13.32 34.44
N ARG A 358 -13.99 -14.51 33.92
CA ARG A 358 -14.12 -15.76 34.68
C ARG A 358 -13.03 -16.77 34.31
N PHE A 359 -12.59 -16.78 33.06
CA PHE A 359 -11.64 -17.73 32.50
C PHE A 359 -10.46 -17.03 31.80
N PRO A 360 -9.54 -16.33 32.50
CA PRO A 360 -8.47 -15.57 31.85
C PRO A 360 -7.19 -16.37 31.57
N LEU A 361 -7.08 -17.62 32.00
CA LEU A 361 -5.79 -18.32 32.14
C LEU A 361 -5.49 -19.31 31.01
N GLY A 362 -5.67 -18.86 29.77
CA GLY A 362 -5.20 -19.54 28.56
C GLY A 362 -6.10 -20.69 28.08
N PRO A 363 -5.89 -21.20 26.86
CA PRO A 363 -6.45 -22.49 26.46
C PRO A 363 -5.92 -23.61 27.37
N PRO A 364 -6.66 -24.73 27.52
CA PRO A 364 -6.22 -25.85 28.34
C PRO A 364 -5.04 -26.58 27.69
N PHE A 365 -4.07 -26.99 28.50
CA PHE A 365 -2.95 -27.86 28.12
C PHE A 365 -2.62 -28.82 29.26
N ALA A 366 -1.82 -29.86 29.00
CA ALA A 366 -1.67 -31.03 29.88
C ALA A 366 -1.27 -30.67 31.33
N ASP A 367 -0.31 -29.76 31.49
CA ASP A 367 0.24 -29.37 32.79
C ASP A 367 -0.30 -28.03 33.30
N ASN A 368 -1.45 -27.56 32.79
CA ASN A 368 -2.03 -26.28 33.20
C ASN A 368 -2.51 -26.34 34.67
N PRO A 369 -1.92 -25.58 35.62
CA PRO A 369 -2.34 -25.61 37.03
C PRO A 369 -3.69 -24.91 37.27
N PHE A 370 -4.23 -24.22 36.26
CA PHE A 370 -5.43 -23.39 36.34
C PHE A 370 -6.56 -23.84 35.40
N LEU A 371 -6.75 -25.15 35.18
CA LEU A 371 -7.80 -25.71 34.31
C LEU A 371 -9.22 -25.19 34.61
N ASN A 372 -9.51 -24.83 35.86
CA ASN A 372 -10.81 -24.26 36.25
C ASN A 372 -11.01 -22.81 35.78
N GLN A 373 -9.93 -22.14 35.37
CA GLN A 373 -9.89 -20.76 34.88
C GLN A 373 -9.42 -20.69 33.41
N SER A 374 -9.30 -21.84 32.72
CA SER A 374 -8.92 -21.90 31.30
C SER A 374 -10.10 -21.51 30.40
N PHE A 375 -9.81 -20.81 29.30
CA PHE A 375 -10.81 -20.46 28.28
C PHE A 375 -10.81 -21.43 27.10
N GLU A 376 -11.86 -21.34 26.29
CA GLU A 376 -11.90 -21.92 24.95
C GLU A 376 -12.06 -20.79 23.93
N HIS A 377 -11.22 -20.78 22.89
CA HIS A 377 -11.22 -19.76 21.85
C HIS A 377 -11.64 -20.36 20.49
N ASP A 378 -11.91 -19.50 19.51
CA ASP A 378 -12.41 -19.87 18.19
C ASP A 378 -11.39 -19.62 17.07
N GLY A 379 -10.40 -18.77 17.34
CA GLY A 379 -9.27 -18.50 16.45
C GLY A 379 -8.26 -17.56 17.09
N GLY A 380 -7.30 -17.13 16.28
CA GLY A 380 -6.27 -16.21 16.69
C GLY A 380 -5.45 -15.65 15.53
N GLU A 381 -4.85 -14.50 15.77
CA GLU A 381 -3.92 -13.82 14.89
C GLU A 381 -2.55 -13.81 15.55
N ILE A 382 -1.53 -14.22 14.80
CA ILE A 382 -0.15 -14.32 15.27
C ILE A 382 0.69 -13.31 14.48
N ILE A 383 1.55 -12.57 15.18
CA ILE A 383 2.47 -11.59 14.59
C ILE A 383 3.85 -11.75 15.20
N TRP A 384 4.86 -11.93 14.35
CA TRP A 384 6.26 -11.98 14.78
C TRP A 384 7.16 -11.16 13.86
N SER A 385 8.41 -10.99 14.27
CA SER A 385 9.40 -10.24 13.48
C SER A 385 10.16 -11.17 12.55
N LEU A 386 10.32 -10.76 11.29
CA LEU A 386 11.24 -11.35 10.34
C LEU A 386 12.68 -10.86 10.61
N PRO A 387 13.72 -11.57 10.13
CA PRO A 387 15.11 -11.22 10.40
C PRO A 387 15.56 -9.82 9.93
N ASN A 388 14.88 -9.24 8.94
CA ASN A 388 15.11 -7.86 8.46
C ASN A 388 14.29 -6.80 9.21
N GLY A 389 13.57 -7.17 10.27
CA GLY A 389 12.71 -6.25 11.02
C GLY A 389 11.33 -6.03 10.42
N MET A 390 11.02 -6.63 9.27
CA MET A 390 9.64 -6.71 8.77
C MET A 390 8.80 -7.63 9.68
N GLN A 391 7.50 -7.69 9.42
CA GLN A 391 6.56 -8.48 10.20
C GLN A 391 6.05 -9.66 9.38
N ALA A 392 5.81 -10.79 10.06
CA ALA A 392 5.11 -11.92 9.49
C ALA A 392 3.86 -12.24 10.30
N TYR A 393 2.89 -12.86 9.63
CA TYR A 393 1.53 -13.01 10.11
C TYR A 393 1.03 -14.44 9.90
N MET A 394 0.29 -14.96 10.87
CA MET A 394 -0.37 -16.26 10.75
C MET A 394 -1.76 -16.19 11.39
N LEU A 395 -2.77 -16.67 10.67
CA LEU A 395 -4.10 -16.88 11.22
C LEU A 395 -4.25 -18.35 11.60
N VAL A 396 -4.85 -18.62 12.76
CA VAL A 396 -5.13 -19.98 13.23
C VAL A 396 -6.58 -20.13 13.69
N ASN A 397 -7.12 -21.33 13.55
CA ASN A 397 -8.39 -21.70 14.18
C ASN A 397 -8.21 -22.14 15.64
N ALA A 398 -9.30 -22.48 16.32
CA ALA A 398 -9.32 -23.00 17.70
C ALA A 398 -8.40 -24.20 17.99
N LYS A 399 -8.01 -24.97 16.95
CA LYS A 399 -7.12 -26.13 17.07
C LYS A 399 -5.66 -25.79 16.83
N GLY A 400 -5.35 -24.52 16.55
CA GLY A 400 -4.01 -24.09 16.16
C GLY A 400 -3.64 -24.41 14.70
N ASN A 401 -4.59 -24.86 13.86
CA ASN A 401 -4.32 -25.07 12.45
C ASN A 401 -4.36 -23.74 11.70
N ARG A 402 -3.39 -23.53 10.80
CA ARG A 402 -3.33 -22.39 9.89
C ARG A 402 -4.59 -22.28 9.05
N ILE A 403 -5.07 -21.06 8.88
CA ILE A 403 -6.15 -20.72 7.95
C ILE A 403 -5.72 -19.55 7.04
N ASP A 404 -6.30 -19.51 5.84
CA ASP A 404 -6.00 -18.46 4.86
C ASP A 404 -6.78 -17.18 5.13
N GLU A 405 -8.01 -17.33 5.62
CA GLU A 405 -8.94 -16.25 5.93
C GLU A 405 -9.60 -16.46 7.30
N GLY A 406 -9.71 -15.38 8.08
CA GLY A 406 -10.44 -15.36 9.33
C GLY A 406 -11.96 -15.41 9.09
N PRO A 407 -12.71 -16.25 9.81
CA PRO A 407 -14.15 -16.37 9.62
C PRO A 407 -14.87 -15.13 10.16
N ILE A 408 -15.81 -14.58 9.39
CA ILE A 408 -16.43 -13.24 9.61
C ILE A 408 -17.21 -13.15 10.93
N ASP A 409 -17.76 -14.28 11.38
CA ASP A 409 -18.44 -14.41 12.66
C ASP A 409 -17.49 -14.26 13.86
N VAL A 410 -16.18 -14.44 13.65
CA VAL A 410 -15.13 -14.27 14.67
C VAL A 410 -14.40 -12.93 14.51
N VAL A 411 -13.93 -12.60 13.30
CA VAL A 411 -13.14 -11.39 13.01
C VAL A 411 -13.51 -10.80 11.66
N PHE A 412 -13.53 -9.47 11.55
CA PHE A 412 -13.82 -8.81 10.28
C PHE A 412 -13.20 -7.40 10.19
N ASP A 413 -12.80 -7.03 8.97
CA ASP A 413 -12.36 -5.68 8.64
C ASP A 413 -13.58 -4.81 8.30
N ARG A 414 -13.88 -3.86 9.19
CA ARG A 414 -14.95 -2.87 8.97
C ARG A 414 -14.70 -1.96 7.79
N SER A 415 -13.43 -1.69 7.49
CA SER A 415 -13.05 -0.79 6.41
C SER A 415 -13.19 -1.44 5.04
N ALA A 416 -13.12 -2.78 4.99
CA ALA A 416 -13.20 -3.59 3.78
C ALA A 416 -12.34 -3.03 2.63
N VAL A 417 -11.16 -2.49 2.97
CA VAL A 417 -10.31 -1.75 2.02
C VAL A 417 -9.83 -2.63 0.88
N LEU A 418 -9.78 -3.94 1.09
CA LEU A 418 -9.45 -4.94 0.08
C LEU A 418 -10.68 -5.42 -0.73
N GLY A 419 -11.83 -4.74 -0.60
CA GLY A 419 -13.09 -5.11 -1.25
C GLY A 419 -13.84 -6.26 -0.58
N THR A 420 -13.37 -6.72 0.59
CA THR A 420 -13.98 -7.79 1.38
C THR A 420 -13.84 -7.47 2.87
N PRO A 421 -14.85 -7.80 3.71
CA PRO A 421 -14.73 -7.68 5.16
C PRO A 421 -13.92 -8.83 5.78
N LYS A 422 -13.53 -9.85 5.01
CA LYS A 422 -12.70 -10.96 5.51
C LYS A 422 -11.28 -10.48 5.83
N ILE A 423 -10.71 -11.02 6.89
CA ILE A 423 -9.28 -10.87 7.20
C ILE A 423 -8.52 -11.94 6.42
N ILE A 424 -7.76 -11.53 5.41
CA ILE A 424 -6.91 -12.42 4.61
C ILE A 424 -5.50 -12.37 5.20
N ASN A 425 -4.93 -13.51 5.53
CA ASN A 425 -3.60 -13.57 6.13
C ASN A 425 -2.55 -12.89 5.21
N GLY A 426 -1.57 -12.21 5.79
CA GLY A 426 -0.62 -11.38 5.04
C GLY A 426 -1.20 -9.99 4.75
N ILE A 427 -1.87 -9.80 3.61
CA ILE A 427 -2.27 -8.47 3.11
C ILE A 427 -3.15 -7.67 4.08
N SER A 428 -4.17 -8.28 4.71
CA SER A 428 -5.04 -7.57 5.67
C SER A 428 -4.24 -7.18 6.91
N CYS A 429 -3.38 -8.09 7.38
CA CYS A 429 -2.53 -7.85 8.54
C CYS A 429 -1.50 -6.74 8.28
N MET A 430 -0.86 -6.75 7.11
CA MET A 430 0.05 -5.69 6.67
C MET A 430 -0.63 -4.33 6.59
N TYR A 431 -1.90 -4.28 6.19
CA TYR A 431 -2.68 -3.05 6.16
C TYR A 431 -3.00 -2.55 7.58
N CYS A 432 -3.48 -3.43 8.46
CA CYS A 432 -3.81 -3.09 9.85
C CYS A 432 -2.57 -2.68 10.66
N HIS A 433 -1.42 -3.32 10.41
CA HIS A 433 -0.15 -3.11 11.12
C HIS A 433 0.87 -2.34 10.28
N ARG A 434 0.41 -1.52 9.32
CA ARG A 434 1.30 -0.82 8.37
C ARG A 434 2.34 0.08 9.01
N ASP A 435 2.04 0.60 10.20
CA ASP A 435 2.87 1.51 10.99
C ASP A 435 3.75 0.76 12.02
N GLY A 436 3.70 -0.57 12.03
CA GLY A 436 4.41 -1.43 12.97
C GLY A 436 3.57 -1.82 14.20
N MET A 437 4.19 -2.53 15.14
CA MET A 437 3.56 -2.81 16.44
C MET A 437 3.62 -1.55 17.31
N ILE A 438 2.49 -1.18 17.92
CA ILE A 438 2.43 -0.15 18.96
C ILE A 438 3.07 -0.77 20.22
N THR A 439 4.27 -0.33 20.56
CA THR A 439 5.04 -0.81 21.72
C THR A 439 5.02 0.18 22.86
#